data_AF-A0A9D9EHG5-F1
#
_entry.id   AF-A0A9D9EHG5-F1
#
_cell.length_a   1.000
_cell.length_b   1.000
_cell.length_c   1.000
_cell.angle_alpha   90.00
_cell.angle_beta   90.00
_cell.angle_gamma   90.00
#
_symmetry.space_group_name_H-M   'P 1'
#
loop_
_entity.id
_entity.type
_entity.pdbx_description
1 polymer ?
#
loop_
_entity_poly.entity_id
_entity_poly.type
_entity_poly.pdbx_seq_one_letter_code
_entity_poly.pdbx_strand_id
1 'polypeptide(L)' 'MNEENIDFVTYCVGILSRCLNKSQHDTYNMLKDSGVLFGYIVPLYDVLHTFSREYIIQDLTSLLKEKGVL' A
#
# COMPACT_ATOMS: atom_id res chain seq x y z
N MET A 1 -4.24 13.29 -7.35
CA MET A 1 -2.96 12.88 -6.73
C MET A 1 -1.95 13.98 -6.99
N ASN A 2 -1.28 14.44 -5.94
CA ASN A 2 -0.10 15.29 -6.02
C ASN A 2 1.17 14.41 -6.10
N GLU A 3 2.33 15.04 -6.29
CA GLU A 3 3.61 14.35 -6.38
C GLU A 3 3.91 13.50 -5.14
N GLU A 4 3.63 14.03 -3.95
CA GLU A 4 3.83 13.34 -2.67
C GLU A 4 3.03 12.03 -2.56
N ASN A 5 1.77 12.04 -3.00
CA ASN A 5 0.96 10.83 -3.05
C ASN A 5 1.53 9.80 -4.02
N ILE A 6 2.08 10.23 -5.16
CA ILE A 6 2.67 9.32 -6.14
C ILE A 6 3.93 8.66 -5.58
N ASP A 7 4.79 9.46 -4.93
CA ASP A 7 5.99 8.95 -4.27
C ASP A 7 5.64 7.95 -3.17
N PHE A 8 4.68 8.29 -2.32
CA PHE A 8 4.25 7.42 -1.22
C PHE A 8 3.59 6.13 -1.70
N VAL A 9 2.74 6.20 -2.73
CA VAL A 9 2.16 5.01 -3.37
C VAL A 9 3.25 4.12 -3.94
N THR A 10 4.22 4.71 -4.64
CA THR A 10 5.35 3.99 -5.24
C THR A 10 6.18 3.30 -4.14
N TYR A 11 6.43 4.00 -3.04
CA TYR A 11 7.09 3.46 -1.86
C TYR A 11 6.32 2.26 -1.28
N CYS A 12 5.01 2.42 -1.04
CA CYS A 12 4.14 1.36 -0.50
C CYS A 12 4.13 0.10 -1.38
N VAL A 13 4.00 0.28 -2.70
CA VAL A 13 4.06 -0.82 -3.67
C VAL A 13 5.41 -1.53 -3.58
N GLY A 14 6.52 -0.79 -3.52
CA GLY A 14 7.87 -1.35 -3.48
C GLY A 14 8.18 -2.14 -2.20
N ILE A 15 7.75 -1.66 -1.03
CA ILE A 15 7.96 -2.38 0.24
C ILE A 15 7.05 -3.61 0.33
N LEU A 16 5.80 -3.52 -0.12
CA LEU A 16 4.86 -4.64 -0.10
C LEU A 16 5.23 -5.72 -1.10
N SER A 17 5.68 -5.38 -2.30
CA SER A 17 6.07 -6.37 -3.30
C SER A 17 7.23 -7.23 -2.78
N ARG A 18 8.18 -6.63 -2.07
CA ARG A 18 9.28 -7.35 -1.41
C ARG A 18 8.79 -8.21 -0.25
N CYS A 19 7.89 -7.70 0.58
CA CYS A 19 7.35 -8.43 1.72
C CYS A 19 6.51 -9.65 1.29
N LEU A 20 5.71 -9.50 0.24
CA LEU A 20 4.80 -10.54 -0.27
C LEU A 20 5.43 -11.44 -1.34
N ASN A 21 6.70 -11.21 -1.70
CA ASN A 21 7.41 -11.91 -2.78
C ASN A 21 6.61 -11.88 -4.11
N LYS A 22 6.08 -10.71 -4.46
CA LYS A 22 5.32 -10.43 -5.69
C LYS A 22 6.03 -9.40 -6.55
N SER A 23 5.69 -9.34 -7.84
CA SER A 23 6.15 -8.25 -8.69
C SER A 23 5.48 -6.94 -8.26
N GLN A 24 6.16 -5.80 -8.45
CA GLN A 24 5.57 -4.49 -8.17
C GLN A 24 4.29 -4.24 -8.99
N HIS A 25 4.23 -4.75 -10.22
CA HIS A 25 3.06 -4.68 -11.08
C HIS A 25 1.87 -5.43 -10.47
N ASP A 26 2.07 -6.67 -10.02
CA ASP A 26 1.03 -7.47 -9.35
C ASP A 26 0.59 -6.83 -8.04
N THR A 27 1.54 -6.32 -7.24
CA THR A 27 1.23 -5.62 -5.99
C THR A 27 0.42 -4.35 -6.23
N TYR A 28 0.75 -3.57 -7.25
CA TYR A 28 -0.01 -2.38 -7.61
C TYR A 28 -1.45 -2.73 -8.02
N ASN A 29 -1.62 -3.69 -8.93
CA ASN A 29 -2.95 -4.12 -9.37
C ASN A 29 -3.77 -4.66 -8.20
N MET A 30 -3.16 -5.48 -7.34
CA MET A 30 -3.78 -5.99 -6.13
C MET A 30 -4.27 -4.87 -5.20
N LEU A 31 -3.46 -3.83 -4.97
CA LEU A 31 -3.85 -2.67 -4.15
C LEU A 31 -4.94 -1.83 -4.81
N LYS A 32 -4.90 -1.70 -6.14
CA LYS A 32 -5.89 -0.96 -6.93
C LYS A 32 -7.24 -1.68 -6.93
N ASP A 33 -7.26 -2.97 -7.26
CA ASP A 33 -8.47 -3.77 -7.42
C ASP A 33 -9.15 -4.06 -6.08
N SER A 34 -8.37 -4.17 -4.99
CA SER A 34 -8.91 -4.28 -3.62
C SER A 34 -9.52 -2.97 -3.08
N GLY A 35 -9.33 -1.87 -3.81
CA GLY A 35 -9.70 -0.52 -3.37
C GLY A 35 -8.82 0.03 -2.24
N VAL A 36 -7.78 -0.69 -1.79
CA VAL A 36 -6.87 -0.22 -0.74
C VAL A 36 -6.09 1.01 -1.20
N LEU A 37 -5.69 1.05 -2.47
CA LEU A 37 -4.92 2.16 -3.01
C LEU A 37 -5.68 3.49 -2.91
N PHE A 38 -6.90 3.53 -3.44
CA PHE A 38 -7.69 4.76 -3.52
C PHE A 38 -8.62 4.98 -2.32
N GLY A 39 -8.91 3.93 -1.55
CA GLY A 39 -9.78 4.01 -0.37
C GLY A 39 -9.03 4.12 0.95
N TYR A 40 -7.72 3.87 0.97
CA TYR A 40 -6.93 3.87 2.21
C TYR A 40 -5.58 4.57 2.06
N ILE A 41 -4.72 4.12 1.15
CA ILE A 41 -3.34 4.64 1.02
C ILE A 41 -3.33 6.13 0.65
N VAL A 42 -4.06 6.52 -0.40
CA VAL A 42 -4.11 7.92 -0.86
C VAL A 42 -4.86 8.83 0.13
N PRO A 43 -6.07 8.48 0.62
CA PRO A 43 -6.81 9.36 1.54
C PRO A 43 -6.13 9.54 2.91
N LEU A 44 -5.36 8.55 3.36
CA LEU A 44 -4.71 8.59 4.68
C LEU A 44 -3.22 8.95 4.58
N TYR A 45 -2.76 9.50 3.46
CA TYR A 45 -1.38 9.91 3.25
C TYR A 45 -0.83 10.72 4.43
N ASP A 46 -1.53 11.78 4.85
CA ASP A 46 -1.11 12.70 5.92
C ASP A 46 -0.79 11.99 7.25
N VAL A 47 -1.42 10.84 7.51
CA VAL A 47 -1.18 10.04 8.71
C VAL A 47 -0.15 8.95 8.42
N LEU A 48 -0.33 8.20 7.34
CA LEU A 48 0.49 7.03 7.02
C LEU A 48 1.96 7.39 6.75
N HIS A 49 2.23 8.53 6.13
CA HIS A 49 3.60 8.94 5.80
C HIS A 49 4.46 9.29 7.03
N THR A 50 3.83 9.46 8.20
CA THR A 50 4.53 9.74 9.48
C THR A 50 4.97 8.47 10.21
N PHE A 51 4.45 7.31 9.82
CA PHE A 51 4.73 6.04 10.49
C PHE A 51 5.97 5.34 9.96
N SER A 52 6.54 4.48 10.80
CA SER A 52 7.64 3.60 10.44
C SER A 52 7.25 2.63 9.31
N ARG A 53 8.25 2.24 8.53
CA ARG A 53 8.10 1.22 7.47
C ARG A 53 7.40 -0.05 7.96
N GLU A 54 7.85 -0.62 9.09
CA GLU A 54 7.30 -1.88 9.60
C GLU A 54 5.81 -1.77 9.90
N TYR A 55 5.37 -0.64 10.44
CA TYR A 55 3.95 -0.38 10.71
C TYR A 55 3.14 -0.36 9.41
N ILE A 56 3.58 0.40 8.41
CA ILE A 56 2.90 0.48 7.11
C ILE A 56 2.77 -0.90 6.46
N ILE A 57 3.83 -1.72 6.51
CA ILE A 57 3.78 -3.08 5.97
C ILE A 57 2.76 -3.93 6.71
N GLN A 58 2.77 -3.93 8.04
CA GLN A 58 1.85 -4.73 8.85
C GLN A 58 0.40 -4.31 8.65
N ASP A 59 0.15 -3.01 8.62
CA ASP A 59 -1.18 -2.43 8.46
C ASP A 59 -1.78 -2.77 7.09
N LEU A 60 -1.06 -2.48 6.00
CA LEU A 60 -1.53 -2.78 4.65
C LEU A 60 -1.69 -4.30 4.42
N THR A 61 -0.79 -5.12 4.97
CA THR A 61 -0.91 -6.58 4.89
C THR A 61 -2.15 -7.08 5.63
N SER A 62 -2.46 -6.52 6.80
CA SER A 62 -3.64 -6.89 7.57
C SER A 62 -4.93 -6.49 6.85
N LEU A 63 -4.96 -5.28 6.28
CA LEU A 63 -6.09 -4.79 5.50
C LEU A 63 -6.36 -5.64 4.25
N LEU A 64 -5.30 -6.08 3.56
CA LEU A 64 -5.42 -6.95 2.39
C LEU A 64 -5.95 -8.36 2.76
N LYS A 65 -5.56 -8.90 3.92
CA LYS A 65 -6.12 -10.17 4.44
C LYS A 65 -7.59 -10.03 4.82
N GLU A 66 -7.97 -8.93 5.48
CA GLU A 66 -9.38 -8.67 5.83
C GLU A 66 -10.27 -8.58 4.58
N LYS A 67 -9.73 -8.01 3.50
CA LYS A 67 -10.39 -7.92 2.19
C LYS A 67 -10.40 -9.24 1.40
N GLY A 68 -9.76 -10.31 1.89
CA GLY A 68 -9.68 -11.61 1.21
C GLY A 68 -8.83 -11.60 -0.06
N VAL A 69 -7.89 -10.65 -0.16
CA VAL A 69 -7.03 -10.45 -1.34
C VAL A 69 -5.70 -11.21 -1.18
N LEU A 70 -5.29 -11.43 0.07
CA LEU A 70 -4.15 -12.25 0.51
C LEU A 70 -4.65 -13.50 1.23
#